data_AF-A0A7S0X504-F1
#
_entry.id   AF-A0A7S0X504-F1
#
_cell.length_a   1.000
_cell.length_b   1.000
_cell.length_c   1.000
_cell.angle_alpha   90.00
_cell.angle_beta   90.00
_cell.angle_gamma   90.00
#
_symmetry.space_group_name_H-M   'P 1'
#
loop_
_entity.id
_entity.type
_entity.pdbx_description
1 polymer ?
#
loop_
_entity_poly.entity_id
_entity_poly.type
_entity_poly.pdbx_seq_one_letter_code
_entity_poly.pdbx_strand_id
1 'polypeptide(L)'
;TLNSRRCLSGLAAGNGGLAAALRAIRSLLRPGGFGFIAVATHDSHYARFHVLYHREFGHGSSLAAAAGARGGSGFGGVSGGGDGRGKSFNASRGGAGGAGGGAAPALTTAEHVVAALTARGVAHNRADHCHVTAVPCENRRRLEAFLHGCAGDDAVSLDTMLANPRVGAYLASCRTPDGATYTFPQKVAHITL
;
A
#
# COMPACT_ATOMS: atom_id res chain seq x y z
N THR A 1 38.06 1.03 -26.87
CA THR A 1 38.08 0.81 -25.41
C THR A 1 36.68 1.08 -24.88
N LEU A 2 35.93 0.01 -24.58
CA LEU A 2 34.48 0.06 -24.37
C LEU A 2 34.09 0.68 -23.02
N ASN A 3 33.06 1.52 -23.11
CA ASN A 3 32.34 2.24 -22.07
C ASN A 3 31.54 1.25 -21.19
N SER A 4 31.97 1.05 -19.93
CA SER A 4 31.24 0.23 -18.96
C SER A 4 30.09 1.02 -18.33
N ARG A 5 28.88 0.81 -18.87
CA ARG A 5 27.63 1.14 -18.20
C ARG A 5 27.55 0.31 -16.91
N ARG A 6 27.78 0.91 -15.75
CA ARG A 6 27.49 0.27 -14.46
C ARG A 6 25.98 0.18 -14.29
N CYS A 7 25.43 -1.00 -14.58
CA CYS A 7 24.12 -1.41 -14.13
C CYS A 7 24.02 -1.24 -12.61
N LEU A 8 23.04 -0.47 -12.14
CA LEU A 8 22.68 -0.36 -10.72
C LEU A 8 21.94 -1.65 -10.28
N SER A 9 22.65 -2.77 -10.25
CA SER A 9 22.16 -4.02 -9.69
C SER A 9 22.61 -4.13 -8.23
N GLY A 10 21.67 -4.01 -7.29
CA GLY A 10 21.82 -4.54 -5.94
C GLY A 10 22.01 -3.50 -4.83
N LEU A 11 20.92 -2.87 -4.38
CA LEU A 11 20.88 -2.32 -3.03
C LEU A 11 20.53 -3.46 -2.06
N ALA A 12 21.54 -4.02 -1.42
CA ALA A 12 21.36 -4.97 -0.32
C ALA A 12 20.67 -4.27 0.87
N ALA A 13 19.66 -4.94 1.45
CA ALA A 13 18.93 -4.46 2.62
C ALA A 13 19.82 -4.57 3.87
N GLY A 14 20.46 -3.47 4.23
CA GLY A 14 21.16 -3.24 5.49
C GLY A 14 21.26 -1.74 5.75
N ASN A 15 21.65 -1.31 6.96
CA ASN A 15 21.75 0.12 7.32
C ASN A 15 22.61 0.94 6.33
N GLY A 16 23.57 0.31 5.65
CA GLY A 16 24.35 0.91 4.56
C GLY A 16 23.55 1.19 3.28
N GLY A 17 22.54 0.38 2.96
CA GLY A 17 21.66 0.54 1.80
C GLY A 17 20.68 1.70 1.95
N LEU A 18 20.06 1.85 3.13
CA LEU A 18 19.18 2.98 3.42
C LEU A 18 19.97 4.30 3.46
N ALA A 19 21.12 4.34 4.12
CA ALA A 19 21.97 5.53 4.16
C ALA A 19 22.51 5.92 2.78
N ALA A 20 22.75 4.95 1.89
CA ALA A 20 23.12 5.21 0.50
C ALA A 20 21.92 5.74 -0.31
N ALA A 21 20.73 5.15 -0.14
CA ALA A 21 19.49 5.64 -0.77
C ALA A 21 19.16 7.07 -0.35
N LEU A 22 19.24 7.38 0.96
CA LEU A 22 19.01 8.72 1.49
C LEU A 22 20.05 9.74 1.02
N ARG A 23 21.33 9.33 0.87
CA ARG A 23 22.36 10.18 0.26
C ARG A 23 22.10 10.45 -1.21
N ALA A 24 21.63 9.46 -1.96
CA ALA A 24 21.23 9.62 -3.36
C ALA A 24 20.03 10.58 -3.47
N ILE A 25 18.99 10.39 -2.65
CA ILE A 25 17.83 11.29 -2.59
C ILE A 25 18.26 12.72 -2.23
N ARG A 26 19.11 12.89 -1.21
CA ARG A 26 19.65 14.20 -0.83
C ARG A 26 20.45 14.85 -1.96
N SER A 27 21.18 14.06 -2.75
CA SER A 27 21.94 14.58 -3.90
C SER A 27 21.04 15.01 -5.06
N LEU A 28 19.87 14.36 -5.22
CA LEU A 28 18.84 14.72 -6.20
C LEU A 28 18.04 15.95 -5.78
N LEU A 29 17.97 16.27 -4.49
CA LEU A 29 17.29 17.46 -3.96
C LEU A 29 18.20 18.71 -3.85
N ARG A 30 19.37 18.71 -4.50
CA ARG A 30 20.23 19.92 -4.60
C ARG A 30 19.54 20.99 -5.44
N PRO A 31 19.88 22.29 -5.30
CA PRO A 31 19.39 23.33 -6.20
C PRO A 31 19.64 22.94 -7.67
N GLY A 32 18.57 22.74 -8.44
CA GLY A 32 18.61 22.27 -9.83
C GLY A 32 18.50 20.76 -10.05
N GLY A 33 18.29 19.95 -9.01
CA GLY A 33 18.00 18.52 -9.13
C GLY A 33 16.49 18.24 -9.23
N PHE A 34 16.11 17.19 -9.96
CA PHE A 34 14.71 16.82 -10.21
C PHE A 34 14.24 15.74 -9.22
N GLY A 35 13.19 16.04 -8.44
CA GLY A 35 12.50 15.08 -7.57
C GLY A 35 11.12 14.72 -8.10
N PHE A 36 10.70 13.46 -7.96
CA PHE A 36 9.36 13.00 -8.33
C PHE A 36 8.79 12.05 -7.28
N ILE A 37 7.56 12.31 -6.84
CA ILE A 37 6.81 11.49 -5.89
C ILE A 37 5.48 11.10 -6.55
N ALA A 38 5.24 9.81 -6.73
CA ALA A 38 3.92 9.28 -7.09
C ALA A 38 3.25 8.74 -5.84
N VAL A 39 2.09 9.29 -5.49
CA VAL A 39 1.38 8.94 -4.25
C VAL A 39 -0.13 8.97 -4.50
N ALA A 40 -0.83 7.99 -3.93
CA ALA A 40 -2.28 7.92 -4.01
C ALA A 40 -2.93 9.15 -3.36
N THR A 41 -3.96 9.71 -3.98
CA THR A 41 -4.79 10.75 -3.37
C THR A 41 -5.76 10.12 -2.38
N HIS A 42 -6.28 10.92 -1.44
CA HIS A 42 -7.24 10.42 -0.43
C HIS A 42 -8.54 9.84 -1.03
N ASP A 43 -8.91 10.28 -2.24
CA ASP A 43 -10.12 9.85 -2.94
C ASP A 43 -9.91 8.65 -3.88
N SER A 44 -8.69 8.13 -3.95
CA SER A 44 -8.38 6.88 -4.67
C SER A 44 -9.01 5.64 -4.01
N HIS A 45 -9.30 4.61 -4.80
CA HIS A 45 -9.71 3.31 -4.25
C HIS A 45 -8.68 2.77 -3.26
N TYR A 46 -7.38 2.89 -3.56
CA TYR A 46 -6.30 2.43 -2.68
C TYR A 46 -6.40 3.05 -1.28
N ALA A 47 -6.53 4.37 -1.18
CA ALA A 47 -6.65 5.07 0.11
C ALA A 47 -7.97 4.76 0.82
N ARG A 48 -9.10 4.77 0.09
CA ARG A 48 -10.43 4.52 0.67
C ARG A 48 -10.57 3.10 1.19
N PHE A 49 -10.12 2.11 0.41
CA PHE A 49 -10.18 0.71 0.80
C PHE A 49 -9.23 0.42 1.96
N HIS A 50 -8.00 0.95 1.95
CA HIS A 50 -7.06 0.78 3.06
C HIS A 50 -7.66 1.24 4.40
N VAL A 51 -8.21 2.47 4.44
CA VAL A 51 -8.82 3.00 5.66
C VAL A 51 -10.03 2.16 6.10
N LEU A 52 -10.90 1.79 5.16
CA LEU A 52 -12.08 0.98 5.47
C LEU A 52 -11.71 -0.43 5.96
N TYR A 53 -10.77 -1.09 5.30
CA TYR A 53 -10.27 -2.41 5.66
C TYR A 53 -9.69 -2.40 7.08
N HIS A 54 -8.76 -1.49 7.38
CA HIS A 54 -8.12 -1.43 8.71
C HIS A 54 -9.08 -1.00 9.81
N ARG A 55 -10.15 -0.26 9.48
CA ARG A 55 -11.22 0.04 10.43
C ARG A 55 -12.01 -1.21 10.82
N GLU A 56 -12.29 -2.08 9.86
CA GLU A 56 -13.16 -3.24 10.05
C GLU A 56 -12.40 -4.52 10.44
N PHE A 57 -11.11 -4.62 10.09
CA PHE A 57 -10.27 -5.81 10.30
C PHE A 57 -8.94 -5.53 11.03
N GLY A 58 -8.58 -4.26 11.26
CA GLY A 58 -7.34 -3.92 11.96
C GLY A 58 -7.33 -4.38 13.41
N HIS A 59 -6.15 -4.35 14.03
CA HIS A 59 -5.97 -4.80 15.41
C HIS A 59 -6.85 -3.96 16.36
N GLY A 60 -7.85 -4.59 16.98
CA GLY A 60 -8.87 -3.92 17.81
C GLY A 60 -10.22 -3.68 17.11
N SER A 61 -10.39 -4.10 15.85
CA SER A 61 -11.72 -4.11 15.23
C SER A 61 -12.63 -5.13 15.91
N SER A 62 -13.95 -4.93 15.83
CA SER A 62 -14.97 -5.76 16.51
C SER A 62 -14.85 -7.27 16.22
N LEU A 63 -14.15 -7.66 15.14
CA LEU A 63 -13.85 -9.04 14.80
C LEU A 63 -12.67 -9.62 15.62
N ALA A 64 -11.61 -8.85 15.86
CA ALA A 64 -10.50 -9.27 16.73
C ALA A 64 -10.94 -9.41 18.20
N ALA A 65 -11.85 -8.54 18.65
CA ALA A 65 -12.49 -8.67 19.96
C ALA A 65 -13.35 -9.95 20.08
N ALA A 66 -13.97 -10.40 18.98
CA ALA A 66 -14.74 -11.65 18.95
C ALA A 66 -13.86 -12.91 18.80
N ALA A 67 -12.72 -12.82 18.12
CA ALA A 67 -11.76 -13.93 17.95
C ALA A 67 -10.92 -14.22 19.21
N GLY A 68 -10.74 -13.23 20.10
CA GLY A 68 -10.05 -13.42 21.39
C GLY A 68 -10.80 -14.28 22.41
N ALA A 69 -12.07 -14.63 22.15
CA ALA A 69 -12.90 -15.42 23.07
C ALA A 69 -12.90 -16.94 22.78
N ARG A 70 -12.23 -17.42 21.73
CA ARG A 70 -12.22 -18.85 21.38
C ARG A 70 -10.85 -19.36 20.95
N GLY A 71 -10.14 -19.96 21.91
CA GLY A 71 -9.39 -21.20 21.70
C GLY A 71 -7.98 -21.03 21.14
N GLY A 72 -6.99 -21.17 22.03
CA GLY A 72 -5.66 -21.61 21.62
C GLY A 72 -5.66 -23.10 21.28
N SER A 73 -4.99 -23.48 20.20
CA SER A 73 -4.16 -24.69 20.10
C SER A 73 -3.45 -24.66 18.74
N GLY A 74 -2.13 -24.85 18.75
CA GLY A 74 -1.27 -24.63 17.59
C GLY A 74 -1.31 -25.69 16.49
N PHE A 75 -0.70 -25.33 15.37
CA PHE A 75 -0.01 -26.16 14.38
C PHE A 75 0.92 -25.18 13.63
N GLY A 76 2.25 -25.28 13.65
CA GLY A 76 3.04 -26.42 13.17
C GLY A 76 3.28 -26.23 11.68
N GLY A 77 4.39 -25.56 11.31
CA GLY A 77 4.61 -25.00 9.96
C GLY A 77 4.87 -26.01 8.84
N VAL A 78 4.88 -25.50 7.60
CA VAL A 78 5.69 -26.05 6.52
C VAL A 78 6.12 -24.94 5.56
N SER A 79 7.42 -24.89 5.27
CA SER A 79 8.03 -24.07 4.23
C SER A 79 7.62 -24.57 2.84
N GLY A 80 7.29 -23.65 1.94
CA GLY A 80 7.11 -23.93 0.52
C GLY A 80 7.45 -22.70 -0.31
N GLY A 81 8.59 -22.75 -1.01
CA GLY A 81 9.08 -21.68 -1.86
C GLY A 81 8.26 -21.48 -3.14
N GLY A 82 8.26 -20.24 -3.63
CA GLY A 82 7.62 -19.87 -4.90
C GLY A 82 8.02 -18.46 -5.30
N ASP A 83 8.96 -18.38 -6.23
CA ASP A 83 9.48 -17.13 -6.80
C ASP A 83 8.42 -16.40 -7.62
N GLY A 84 8.11 -15.15 -7.24
CA GLY A 84 7.17 -14.30 -7.96
C GLY A 84 7.49 -12.81 -7.73
N ARG A 85 8.19 -12.21 -8.70
CA ARG A 85 8.61 -10.80 -8.70
C ARG A 85 7.41 -9.86 -8.78
N GLY A 86 7.09 -9.23 -7.65
CA GLY A 86 6.34 -7.97 -7.57
C GLY A 86 6.91 -7.15 -6.41
N LYS A 87 7.85 -6.24 -6.70
CA LYS A 87 8.46 -5.38 -5.66
C LYS A 87 7.55 -4.19 -5.37
N SER A 88 6.53 -4.40 -4.54
CA SER A 88 5.87 -3.33 -3.82
C SER A 88 6.75 -2.97 -2.63
N PHE A 89 7.47 -1.84 -2.71
CA PHE A 89 8.17 -1.29 -1.55
C PHE A 89 7.13 -0.66 -0.61
N ASN A 90 6.60 -1.45 0.33
CA ASN A 90 6.08 -0.91 1.58
C ASN A 90 7.12 -1.18 2.67
N ALA A 91 8.02 -0.21 2.87
CA ALA A 91 9.00 -0.25 3.93
C ALA A 91 8.30 0.12 5.25
N SER A 92 7.85 -0.87 6.02
CA SER A 92 7.68 -0.77 7.47
C SER A 92 7.63 -2.15 8.11
N ARG A 93 8.79 -2.78 8.24
CA ARG A 93 9.08 -3.73 9.32
C ARG A 93 10.44 -3.40 9.92
N GLY A 94 10.43 -2.41 10.81
CA GLY A 94 11.51 -2.15 11.77
C GLY A 94 10.98 -2.45 13.16
N GLY A 95 11.28 -3.63 13.67
CA GLY A 95 10.98 -3.99 15.06
C GLY A 95 11.94 -3.28 16.00
N ALA A 96 11.38 -2.49 16.91
CA ALA A 96 11.93 -2.21 18.23
C ALA A 96 10.75 -2.01 19.18
N GLY A 97 10.71 -2.79 20.26
CA GLY A 97 9.57 -2.87 21.17
C GLY A 97 9.22 -1.54 21.82
N GLY A 98 7.92 -1.26 21.85
CA GLY A 98 7.30 -0.19 22.63
C GLY A 98 5.83 -0.50 22.78
N ALA A 99 5.41 -0.78 24.01
CA ALA A 99 4.00 -0.99 24.34
C ALA A 99 3.23 0.32 24.09
N GLY A 100 2.41 0.31 23.05
CA GLY A 100 1.43 1.35 22.75
C GLY A 100 0.47 0.76 21.74
N GLY A 101 -0.82 0.71 22.07
CA GLY A 101 -1.88 0.29 21.15
C GLY A 101 -1.93 1.25 19.96
N GLY A 102 -1.14 0.97 18.93
CA GLY A 102 -1.03 1.80 17.74
C GLY A 102 -2.11 1.41 16.75
N ALA A 103 -3.05 2.31 16.49
CA ALA A 103 -3.87 2.26 15.29
C ALA A 103 -2.93 2.07 14.08
N ALA A 104 -3.30 1.17 13.15
CA ALA A 104 -2.52 0.93 11.95
C ALA A 104 -2.14 2.29 11.30
N PRO A 105 -0.86 2.52 10.93
CA PRO A 105 -0.45 3.81 10.40
C PRO A 105 -1.31 4.15 9.19
N ALA A 106 -1.96 5.31 9.24
CA ALA A 106 -2.79 5.79 8.14
C ALA A 106 -1.93 5.87 6.86
N LEU A 107 -2.48 5.40 5.74
CA LEU A 107 -1.82 5.53 4.45
C LEU A 107 -1.49 7.01 4.19
N THR A 108 -0.23 7.31 3.89
CA THR A 108 0.19 8.65 3.48
C THR A 108 -0.40 8.95 2.10
N THR A 109 -1.22 9.99 2.00
CA THR A 109 -1.81 10.44 0.74
C THR A 109 -1.06 11.63 0.14
N ALA A 110 -1.37 11.95 -1.11
CA ALA A 110 -0.88 13.15 -1.80
C ALA A 110 -1.06 14.43 -0.99
N GLU A 111 -2.20 14.57 -0.33
CA GLU A 111 -2.54 15.72 0.50
C GLU A 111 -1.60 15.85 1.70
N HIS A 112 -1.24 14.74 2.34
CA HIS A 112 -0.25 14.73 3.42
C HIS A 112 1.14 15.14 2.93
N VAL A 113 1.54 14.68 1.73
CA VAL A 113 2.85 15.02 1.13
C VAL A 113 2.90 16.51 0.79
N VAL A 114 1.89 17.03 0.08
CA VAL A 114 1.79 18.45 -0.27
C VAL A 114 1.81 19.33 0.98
N ALA A 115 1.02 19.00 2.00
CA ALA A 115 1.02 19.74 3.26
C ALA A 115 2.40 19.76 3.92
N ALA A 116 3.11 18.63 3.94
CA ALA A 116 4.44 18.52 4.53
C ALA A 116 5.52 19.30 3.76
N LEU A 117 5.42 19.38 2.43
CA LEU A 117 6.32 20.15 1.57
C LEU A 117 6.07 21.65 1.73
N THR A 118 4.81 22.08 1.67
CA THR A 118 4.40 23.47 1.89
C THR A 118 4.86 23.98 3.25
N ALA A 119 4.66 23.19 4.32
CA ALA A 119 5.10 23.55 5.67
C ALA A 119 6.62 23.75 5.81
N ARG A 120 7.41 23.23 4.86
CA ARG A 120 8.88 23.35 4.82
C ARG A 120 9.36 24.36 3.78
N GLY A 121 8.45 25.08 3.12
CA GLY A 121 8.79 26.04 2.07
C GLY A 121 9.41 25.40 0.82
N VAL A 122 9.14 24.10 0.58
CA VAL A 122 9.66 23.40 -0.61
C VAL A 122 8.75 23.71 -1.79
N ALA A 123 9.31 24.35 -2.82
CA ALA A 123 8.61 24.56 -4.09
C ALA A 123 8.27 23.20 -4.71
N HIS A 124 7.04 23.06 -5.19
CA HIS A 124 6.57 21.81 -5.81
C HIS A 124 5.46 22.09 -6.82
N ASN A 125 5.29 21.17 -7.76
CA ASN A 125 4.14 21.11 -8.66
C ASN A 125 3.41 19.78 -8.49
N ARG A 126 2.08 19.78 -8.64
CA ARG A 126 1.21 18.59 -8.51
C ARG A 126 0.41 18.40 -9.79
N ALA A 127 0.47 17.20 -10.36
CA ALA A 127 -0.38 16.76 -11.45
C ALA A 127 -1.13 15.49 -11.03
N ASP A 128 -2.47 15.50 -11.12
CA ASP A 128 -3.29 14.36 -10.73
C ASP A 128 -3.61 13.50 -11.96
N HIS A 129 -3.42 12.19 -11.80
CA HIS A 129 -3.67 11.19 -12.83
C HIS A 129 -4.71 10.18 -12.36
N CYS A 130 -5.67 9.90 -13.24
CA CYS A 130 -6.73 8.93 -12.98
C CYS A 130 -6.58 7.72 -13.91
N HIS A 131 -6.74 6.53 -13.37
CA HIS A 131 -6.90 5.31 -14.17
C HIS A 131 -7.88 4.37 -13.48
N VAL A 132 -8.38 3.37 -14.20
CA VAL A 132 -9.28 2.36 -13.63
C VAL A 132 -8.58 1.01 -13.66
N THR A 133 -8.56 0.33 -12.52
CA THR A 133 -8.22 -1.09 -12.49
C THR A 133 -9.51 -1.90 -12.62
N ALA A 134 -9.59 -2.73 -13.67
CA ALA A 134 -10.71 -3.62 -13.91
C ALA A 134 -10.33 -5.07 -13.57
N VAL A 135 -11.18 -5.76 -12.81
CA VAL A 135 -11.01 -7.17 -12.46
C VAL A 135 -12.32 -7.93 -12.74
N PRO A 136 -12.33 -8.91 -13.66
CA PRO A 136 -13.51 -9.74 -13.91
C PRO A 136 -13.97 -10.46 -12.64
N CYS A 137 -15.29 -10.50 -12.39
CA CYS A 137 -15.87 -11.10 -11.18
C CYS A 137 -15.58 -12.60 -11.04
N GLU A 138 -15.45 -13.30 -12.17
CA GLU A 138 -15.06 -14.71 -12.23
C GLU A 138 -13.63 -14.95 -11.71
N ASN A 139 -12.74 -13.95 -11.84
CA ASN A 139 -11.35 -14.07 -11.44
C ASN A 139 -11.13 -13.68 -9.97
N ARG A 140 -11.75 -14.45 -9.08
CA ARG A 140 -11.72 -14.25 -7.63
C ARG A 140 -10.31 -14.18 -7.07
N ARG A 141 -9.39 -15.02 -7.55
CA ARG A 141 -7.98 -15.02 -7.11
C ARG A 141 -7.28 -13.69 -7.40
N ARG A 142 -7.49 -13.13 -8.61
CA ARG A 142 -6.93 -11.83 -8.97
C ARG A 142 -7.56 -10.70 -8.16
N LEU A 143 -8.87 -10.77 -7.91
CA LEU A 143 -9.57 -9.81 -7.08
C LEU A 143 -9.03 -9.80 -5.64
N GLU A 144 -8.90 -10.98 -5.04
CA GLU A 144 -8.34 -11.13 -3.69
C GLU A 144 -6.93 -10.57 -3.58
N ALA A 145 -6.03 -10.98 -4.47
CA ALA A 145 -4.65 -10.48 -4.50
C ALA A 145 -4.57 -8.95 -4.70
N PHE A 146 -5.46 -8.40 -5.52
CA PHE A 146 -5.54 -6.95 -5.72
C PHE A 146 -5.99 -6.22 -4.44
N LEU A 147 -7.00 -6.74 -3.74
CA LEU A 147 -7.50 -6.16 -2.50
C LEU A 147 -6.48 -6.27 -1.37
N HIS A 148 -5.77 -7.39 -1.25
CA HIS A 148 -4.62 -7.52 -0.32
C HIS A 148 -3.54 -6.50 -0.62
N GLY A 149 -3.23 -6.30 -1.92
CA GLY A 149 -2.34 -5.25 -2.36
C GLY A 149 -2.80 -3.84 -1.96
N CYS A 150 -4.11 -3.58 -1.95
CA CYS A 150 -4.69 -2.30 -1.49
C CYS A 150 -4.68 -2.14 0.03
N ALA A 151 -4.94 -3.22 0.76
CA ALA A 151 -4.91 -3.21 2.22
C ALA A 151 -3.47 -3.15 2.78
N GLY A 152 -2.49 -3.63 2.01
CA GLY A 152 -1.14 -3.90 2.52
C GLY A 152 -1.13 -5.04 3.54
N ASP A 153 -2.16 -5.89 3.51
CA ASP A 153 -2.43 -6.98 4.44
C ASP A 153 -3.10 -8.14 3.67
N ASP A 154 -2.63 -9.35 3.90
CA ASP A 154 -3.09 -10.60 3.27
C ASP A 154 -3.83 -11.54 4.25
N ALA A 155 -4.09 -11.09 5.48
CA ALA A 155 -4.68 -11.92 6.53
C ALA A 155 -6.17 -12.26 6.32
N VAL A 156 -6.95 -11.39 5.67
CA VAL A 156 -8.41 -11.55 5.52
C VAL A 156 -8.76 -12.06 4.12
N SER A 157 -9.49 -13.17 4.04
CA SER A 157 -9.90 -13.75 2.76
C SER A 157 -10.96 -12.91 2.02
N LEU A 158 -11.06 -13.09 0.70
CA LEU A 158 -12.06 -12.43 -0.13
C LEU A 158 -13.49 -12.71 0.34
N ASP A 159 -13.81 -13.95 0.72
CA ASP A 159 -15.13 -14.30 1.24
C ASP A 159 -15.46 -13.56 2.53
N THR A 160 -14.47 -13.42 3.43
CA THR A 160 -14.62 -12.65 4.67
C THR A 160 -14.80 -11.15 4.38
N MET A 161 -14.04 -10.60 3.43
CA MET A 161 -14.17 -9.21 3.00
C MET A 161 -15.57 -8.92 2.41
N LEU A 162 -16.09 -9.82 1.58
CA LEU A 162 -17.40 -9.69 0.95
C LEU A 162 -18.56 -9.89 1.95
N ALA A 163 -18.37 -10.75 2.96
CA ALA A 163 -19.38 -11.00 4.00
C ALA A 163 -19.49 -9.86 5.02
N ASN A 164 -18.45 -9.04 5.19
CA ASN A 164 -18.51 -7.87 6.07
C ASN A 164 -19.51 -6.83 5.51
N PRO A 165 -20.51 -6.36 6.28
CA PRO A 165 -21.56 -5.47 5.75
C PRO A 165 -21.04 -4.15 5.15
N ARG A 166 -19.96 -3.60 5.70
CA ARG A 166 -19.43 -2.29 5.29
C ARG A 166 -18.45 -2.43 4.12
N VAL A 167 -17.51 -3.35 4.24
CA VAL A 167 -16.54 -3.64 3.16
C VAL A 167 -17.25 -4.27 1.97
N GLY A 168 -18.16 -5.21 2.19
CA GLY A 168 -18.99 -5.82 1.16
C GLY A 168 -19.86 -4.82 0.42
N ALA A 169 -20.53 -3.89 1.13
CA ALA A 169 -21.29 -2.81 0.48
C ALA A 169 -20.41 -1.88 -0.37
N TYR A 170 -19.21 -1.56 0.11
CA TYR A 170 -18.24 -0.78 -0.65
C TYR A 170 -17.81 -1.52 -1.92
N LEU A 171 -17.41 -2.79 -1.83
CA LEU A 171 -17.01 -3.60 -2.98
C LEU A 171 -18.17 -3.81 -3.96
N ALA A 172 -19.40 -3.95 -3.47
CA ALA A 172 -20.58 -4.01 -4.31
C ALA A 172 -20.77 -2.73 -5.14
N SER A 173 -20.46 -1.55 -4.57
CA SER A 173 -20.49 -0.26 -5.28
C SER A 173 -19.40 -0.13 -6.36
N CYS A 174 -18.35 -0.95 -6.28
CA CYS A 174 -17.29 -1.01 -7.29
C CYS A 174 -17.63 -1.95 -8.45
N ARG A 175 -18.80 -2.60 -8.48
CA ARG A 175 -19.19 -3.45 -9.61
C ARG A 175 -19.83 -2.63 -10.73
N THR A 176 -19.56 -3.04 -11.96
CA THR A 176 -20.27 -2.55 -13.13
C THR A 176 -21.77 -2.89 -13.04
N PRO A 177 -22.66 -2.14 -13.70
CA PRO A 177 -24.11 -2.39 -13.65
C PRO A 177 -24.53 -3.78 -14.14
N ASP A 178 -23.76 -4.36 -15.07
CA ASP A 178 -23.94 -5.73 -15.57
C ASP A 178 -23.45 -6.82 -14.57
N GLY A 179 -22.79 -6.41 -13.48
CA GLY A 179 -22.24 -7.30 -12.47
C GLY A 179 -21.03 -8.11 -12.93
N ALA A 180 -20.51 -7.90 -14.15
CA ALA A 180 -19.47 -8.74 -14.74
C ALA A 180 -18.05 -8.39 -14.25
N THR A 181 -17.82 -7.14 -13.87
CA THR A 181 -16.48 -6.62 -13.58
C THR A 181 -16.49 -5.72 -12.35
N TYR A 182 -15.45 -5.81 -11.53
CA TYR A 182 -15.12 -4.78 -10.54
C TYR A 182 -14.27 -3.70 -11.19
N THR A 183 -14.68 -2.43 -11.04
CA THR A 183 -13.94 -1.25 -11.47
C THR A 183 -13.49 -0.45 -10.25
N PHE A 184 -12.18 -0.24 -10.16
CA PHE A 184 -11.55 0.46 -9.05
C PHE A 184 -10.89 1.74 -9.56
N PRO A 185 -11.53 2.90 -9.39
CA PRO A 185 -10.93 4.18 -9.76
C PRO A 185 -9.70 4.46 -8.89
N GLN A 186 -8.55 4.58 -9.54
CA GLN A 186 -7.29 4.96 -8.93
C GLN A 186 -6.97 6.39 -9.28
N LYS A 187 -6.54 7.12 -8.27
CA LYS A 187 -6.14 8.52 -8.38
C LYS A 187 -4.78 8.69 -7.72
N VAL A 188 -3.82 9.18 -8.49
CA VAL A 188 -2.43 9.30 -8.09
C VAL A 188 -1.97 10.70 -8.40
N ALA A 189 -1.41 11.38 -7.41
CA ALA A 189 -0.72 12.64 -7.60
C ALA A 189 0.74 12.37 -7.96
N HIS A 190 1.19 13.02 -9.02
CA HIS A 190 2.58 13.17 -9.40
C HIS A 190 3.06 14.52 -8.88
N ILE A 191 3.93 14.50 -7.87
CA ILE A 191 4.48 15.70 -7.24
C ILE A 191 5.94 15.84 -7.66
N THR A 192 6.28 16.94 -8.33
CA THR A 192 7.65 17.28 -8.72
C THR A 192 8.23 18.37 -7.84
N LEU A 193 9.51 18.25 -7.50
CA LEU A 193 10.28 19.17 -6.64
C LEU A 193 11.37 19.88 -7.45
#